data_AF-A0AAQ3M4P5-F1
#
_entry.id   AF-A0AAQ3M4P5-F1
#
_cell.length_a   1.000
_cell.length_b   1.000
_cell.length_c   1.000
_cell.angle_alpha   90.00
_cell.angle_beta   90.00
_cell.angle_gamma   90.00
#
_symmetry.space_group_name_H-M   'P 1'
#
loop_
_entity.id
_entity.type
_entity.pdbx_description
1 polymer ?
#
loop_
_entity_poly.entity_id
_entity_poly.type
_entity_poly.pdbx_seq_one_letter_code
_entity_poly.pdbx_strand_id
1 'polypeptide(L)'
;MAITILAPAPPPAPAHNRRVSTDDEDDLDIDDLPSGHATHSTNIITPGQTVTDDVQWMRGHGTFAEADSTAIRSTLAGTLQKTNKLLSIVPLRARYTPEIGDLVIGRIVEVQSRRWKVDVAAPLLANLLLSSINLPGGILRKRTSVDELNIRSFFGEGELLVAEVQSLFQDGSASLHTRSLKYGKLRNGYFMAVSGMGGGSGVVRAKRQIFTMQTARGGEVDVLLGVNGYIWIAKHVEEEQETVGINRLEETASAKMYSSQNDEISLETRREISKIAGCIRALVDGGVKVEEERIRWAYDANLELDETEGETEYLGGERGKAIVEIVLGGG
;
A
#
# COMPACT_ATOMS: atom_id res chain seq x y z
N MET A 1 16.56 41.77 -8.81
CA MET A 1 15.21 41.30 -9.15
C MET A 1 14.53 40.95 -7.82
N ALA A 2 13.41 41.60 -7.50
CA ALA A 2 12.69 41.32 -6.26
C ALA A 2 11.97 39.98 -6.38
N ILE A 3 12.09 39.14 -5.36
CA ILE A 3 11.39 37.85 -5.28
C ILE A 3 9.95 38.16 -4.86
N THR A 4 9.01 38.03 -5.80
CA THR A 4 7.58 38.16 -5.53
C THR A 4 7.07 36.85 -4.96
N ILE A 5 6.78 36.82 -3.66
CA ILE A 5 6.15 35.66 -3.01
C ILE A 5 4.65 35.74 -3.31
N LEU A 6 4.16 34.79 -4.12
CA LEU A 6 2.73 34.66 -4.39
C LEU A 6 2.00 34.18 -3.12
N ALA A 7 0.83 34.76 -2.85
CA ALA A 7 -0.03 34.32 -1.77
C ALA A 7 -0.47 32.85 -2.00
N PRO A 8 -0.65 32.06 -0.93
CA PRO A 8 -1.13 30.68 -1.05
C PRO A 8 -2.48 30.65 -1.76
N ALA A 9 -2.62 29.74 -2.73
CA ALA A 9 -3.86 29.57 -3.45
C ALA A 9 -5.00 29.22 -2.46
N PRO A 10 -6.20 29.81 -2.62
CA PRO A 10 -7.34 29.44 -1.80
C PRO A 10 -7.64 27.94 -1.96
N PRO A 11 -8.13 27.27 -0.91
CA PRO A 11 -8.52 25.87 -1.00
C PRO A 11 -9.52 25.70 -2.16
N PRO A 12 -9.44 24.60 -2.93
CA PRO A 12 -10.38 24.33 -3.99
C PRO A 12 -11.80 24.37 -3.42
N ALA A 13 -12.72 25.00 -4.17
CA ALA A 13 -14.12 25.04 -3.77
C ALA A 13 -14.60 23.60 -3.51
N PRO A 14 -15.33 23.34 -2.41
CA PRO A 14 -15.91 22.03 -2.19
C PRO A 14 -16.74 21.67 -3.41
N ALA A 15 -16.47 20.51 -4.00
CA ALA A 15 -17.29 19.98 -5.08
C ALA A 15 -18.75 20.08 -4.63
N HIS A 16 -19.59 20.74 -5.44
CA HIS A 16 -21.00 20.93 -5.17
C HIS A 16 -21.70 19.57 -5.25
N ASN A 17 -21.53 18.73 -4.23
CA ASN A 17 -22.49 17.68 -3.97
C ASN A 17 -23.79 18.40 -3.63
N ARG A 18 -24.77 18.21 -4.49
CA ARG A 18 -26.15 18.66 -4.33
C ARG A 18 -26.57 18.34 -2.90
N ARG A 19 -26.62 19.36 -2.03
CA ARG A 19 -27.15 19.22 -0.67
C ARG A 19 -28.62 18.85 -0.84
N VAL A 20 -28.93 17.57 -0.66
CA VAL A 20 -30.26 17.18 -0.22
C VAL A 20 -30.32 17.65 1.23
N SER A 21 -31.07 18.73 1.46
CA SER A 21 -31.48 19.12 2.80
C SER A 21 -32.49 18.07 3.28
N THR A 22 -32.02 17.11 4.06
CA THR A 22 -32.88 16.36 4.98
C THR A 22 -32.69 17.00 6.35
N ASP A 23 -33.65 17.86 6.71
CA ASP A 23 -33.86 18.37 8.07
C ASP A 23 -34.58 17.29 8.89
N ASP A 24 -33.96 16.10 8.99
CA ASP A 24 -34.46 15.04 9.85
C ASP A 24 -33.30 14.62 10.76
N GLU A 25 -33.52 14.71 12.07
CA GLU A 25 -32.72 14.03 13.09
C GLU A 25 -32.96 12.51 12.91
N ASP A 26 -32.50 11.97 11.78
CA ASP A 26 -32.73 10.57 11.40
C ASP A 26 -31.93 9.67 12.33
N ASP A 27 -32.65 9.03 13.26
CA ASP A 27 -32.25 7.79 13.89
C ASP A 27 -31.73 6.85 12.79
N LEU A 28 -30.45 6.50 12.89
CA LEU A 28 -29.79 5.61 11.94
C LEU A 28 -30.46 4.24 12.01
N ASP A 29 -31.26 3.88 11.01
CA ASP A 29 -31.70 2.50 10.82
C ASP A 29 -30.50 1.66 10.35
N ILE A 30 -29.74 1.16 11.33
CA ILE A 30 -28.54 0.31 11.15
C ILE A 30 -28.84 -0.94 10.30
N ASP A 31 -30.11 -1.33 10.23
CA ASP A 31 -30.58 -2.44 9.42
C ASP A 31 -30.49 -2.16 7.91
N ASP A 32 -30.59 -0.91 7.48
CA ASP A 32 -30.51 -0.50 6.07
C ASP A 32 -29.07 -0.29 5.56
N LEU A 33 -28.07 -0.37 6.44
CA LEU A 33 -26.67 -0.23 6.02
C LEU A 33 -26.21 -1.45 5.21
N PRO A 34 -25.61 -1.23 4.02
CA PRO A 34 -25.07 -2.32 3.22
C PRO A 34 -23.98 -3.05 3.97
N SER A 35 -23.99 -4.38 3.87
CA SER A 35 -22.98 -5.24 4.49
C SER A 35 -21.67 -5.18 3.68
N GLY A 36 -20.56 -4.74 4.28
CA GLY A 36 -19.22 -4.75 3.65
C GLY A 36 -18.52 -3.39 3.58
N HIS A 37 -17.38 -3.33 2.86
CA HIS A 37 -16.55 -2.12 2.68
C HIS A 37 -17.14 -1.12 1.67
N ALA A 38 -18.46 -0.96 1.62
CA ALA A 38 -19.10 0.04 0.77
C ALA A 38 -18.90 1.42 1.41
N THR A 39 -17.98 2.21 0.88
CA THR A 39 -17.67 3.59 1.29
C THR A 39 -18.74 4.61 0.84
N HIS A 40 -19.96 4.15 0.55
CA HIS A 40 -21.02 4.99 -0.01
C HIS A 40 -21.97 5.59 1.03
N SER A 41 -21.73 5.39 2.33
CA SER A 41 -22.44 6.16 3.35
C SER A 41 -21.85 7.57 3.40
N THR A 42 -22.65 8.55 2.99
CA THR A 42 -22.33 9.98 3.05
C THR A 42 -22.37 10.53 4.49
N ASN A 43 -22.87 9.73 5.44
CA ASN A 43 -23.01 10.14 6.82
C ASN A 43 -21.73 9.88 7.60
N ILE A 44 -21.10 10.97 8.05
CA ILE A 44 -19.84 10.94 8.80
C ILE A 44 -20.19 10.98 10.28
N ILE A 45 -19.77 9.94 11.00
CA ILE A 45 -19.86 9.85 12.45
C ILE A 45 -18.66 10.56 13.06
N THR A 46 -18.91 11.29 14.15
CA THR A 46 -17.87 12.00 14.92
C THR A 46 -17.55 11.29 16.23
N PRO A 47 -16.33 11.47 16.79
CA PRO A 47 -15.99 10.90 18.09
C PRO A 47 -16.97 11.34 19.19
N GLY A 48 -17.44 10.40 20.00
CA GLY A 48 -18.39 10.61 21.10
C GLY A 48 -19.87 10.45 20.72
N GLN A 49 -20.19 10.45 19.43
CA GLN A 49 -21.54 10.23 18.92
C GLN A 49 -22.01 8.81 19.24
N THR A 50 -23.25 8.69 19.71
CA THR A 50 -23.91 7.39 19.92
C THR A 50 -24.25 6.78 18.57
N VAL A 51 -23.83 5.53 18.37
CA VAL A 51 -24.09 4.74 17.16
C VAL A 51 -25.38 3.94 17.33
N THR A 52 -25.52 3.23 18.45
CA THR A 52 -26.71 2.42 18.78
C THR A 52 -26.76 2.14 20.27
N ASP A 53 -27.97 1.96 20.80
CA ASP A 53 -28.21 1.53 22.18
C ASP A 53 -28.58 0.04 22.29
N ASP A 54 -28.66 -0.65 21.14
CA ASP A 54 -29.12 -2.02 21.07
C ASP A 54 -28.00 -3.04 21.35
N VAL A 55 -28.26 -3.87 22.36
CA VAL A 55 -27.35 -4.91 22.89
C VAL A 55 -27.09 -6.03 21.89
N GLN A 56 -27.89 -6.17 20.83
CA GLN A 56 -27.68 -7.21 19.83
C GLN A 56 -26.42 -7.01 18.98
N TRP A 57 -25.89 -5.78 18.95
CA TRP A 57 -24.71 -5.42 18.17
C TRP A 57 -23.42 -5.66 18.95
N MET A 58 -22.42 -6.18 18.25
CA MET A 58 -21.07 -6.35 18.76
C MET A 58 -20.22 -5.13 18.39
N ARG A 59 -19.40 -4.70 19.34
CA ARG A 59 -18.43 -3.61 19.16
C ARG A 59 -17.20 -4.08 18.38
N GLY A 60 -16.88 -3.38 17.31
CA GLY A 60 -15.67 -3.53 16.53
C GLY A 60 -14.71 -2.35 16.74
N HIS A 61 -13.74 -2.23 15.83
CA HIS A 61 -12.77 -1.13 15.85
C HIS A 61 -13.46 0.23 15.72
N GLY A 62 -12.91 1.24 16.41
CA GLY A 62 -13.44 2.60 16.37
C GLY A 62 -14.71 2.82 17.19
N THR A 63 -15.15 1.81 17.97
CA THR A 63 -16.30 1.91 18.87
C THR A 63 -15.91 1.59 20.30
N PHE A 64 -16.63 2.18 21.26
CA PHE A 64 -16.51 1.84 22.68
C PHE A 64 -17.90 1.86 23.34
N ALA A 65 -18.01 1.19 24.48
CA ALA A 65 -19.20 1.24 25.33
C ALA A 65 -18.74 1.51 26.77
N GLU A 66 -19.48 2.35 27.48
CA GLU A 66 -19.23 2.59 28.91
C GLU A 66 -19.64 1.35 29.73
N ALA A 67 -19.02 1.15 30.89
CA ALA A 67 -19.29 -0.04 31.71
C ALA A 67 -20.75 -0.14 32.17
N ASP A 68 -21.42 1.01 32.36
CA ASP A 68 -22.76 1.13 32.91
C ASP A 68 -23.84 1.39 31.84
N SER A 69 -23.46 1.44 30.56
CA SER A 69 -24.37 1.75 29.44
C SER A 69 -24.29 0.72 28.33
N THR A 70 -25.44 0.41 27.72
CA THR A 70 -25.52 -0.41 26.51
C THR A 70 -25.25 0.39 25.23
N ALA A 71 -25.10 1.73 25.36
CA ALA A 71 -24.82 2.63 24.26
C ALA A 71 -23.43 2.40 23.68
N ILE A 72 -23.39 2.00 22.41
CA ILE A 72 -22.17 1.95 21.60
C ILE A 72 -21.92 3.37 21.07
N ARG A 73 -20.75 3.93 21.38
CA ARG A 73 -20.31 5.25 20.95
C ARG A 73 -19.09 5.16 20.05
N SER A 74 -18.93 6.16 19.20
CA SER A 74 -17.76 6.31 18.33
C SER A 74 -16.52 6.81 19.08
N THR A 75 -15.34 6.28 18.76
CA THR A 75 -14.05 6.88 19.12
C THR A 75 -13.36 7.62 17.96
N LEU A 76 -13.83 7.43 16.73
CA LEU A 76 -13.17 7.89 15.51
C LEU A 76 -14.09 8.73 14.62
N ALA A 77 -13.51 9.66 13.85
CA ALA A 77 -14.23 10.35 12.79
C ALA A 77 -14.20 9.50 11.52
N GLY A 78 -15.36 9.09 11.01
CA GLY A 78 -15.43 8.12 9.93
C GLY A 78 -16.82 7.67 9.54
N THR A 79 -16.90 6.67 8.68
CA THR A 79 -18.16 6.07 8.23
C THR A 79 -18.44 4.80 9.01
N LEU A 80 -19.71 4.55 9.34
CA LEU A 80 -20.12 3.30 9.98
C LEU A 80 -20.03 2.14 8.98
N GLN A 81 -19.35 1.08 9.39
CA GLN A 81 -19.25 -0.16 8.65
C GLN A 81 -19.89 -1.30 9.46
N LYS A 82 -20.89 -1.93 8.85
CA LYS A 82 -21.58 -3.10 9.36
C LYS A 82 -21.01 -4.36 8.72
N THR A 83 -20.64 -5.34 9.54
CA THR A 83 -20.23 -6.68 9.10
C THR A 83 -20.93 -7.72 9.95
N ASN A 84 -22.00 -8.30 9.41
CA ASN A 84 -22.93 -9.13 10.17
C ASN A 84 -23.47 -8.37 11.39
N LYS A 85 -23.18 -8.84 12.61
CA LYS A 85 -23.54 -8.18 13.88
C LYS A 85 -22.43 -7.29 14.44
N LEU A 86 -21.31 -7.12 13.73
CA LEU A 86 -20.20 -6.29 14.18
C LEU A 86 -20.33 -4.88 13.60
N LEU A 87 -20.36 -3.88 14.47
CA LEU A 87 -20.31 -2.46 14.11
C LEU A 87 -18.90 -1.93 14.30
N SER A 88 -18.34 -1.33 13.26
CA SER A 88 -17.01 -0.73 13.29
C SER A 88 -17.03 0.62 12.59
N ILE A 89 -16.13 1.51 12.95
CA ILE A 89 -16.02 2.82 12.31
C ILE A 89 -14.76 2.83 11.47
N VAL A 90 -14.93 3.07 10.18
CA VAL A 90 -13.83 3.22 9.23
C VAL A 90 -13.38 4.67 9.26
N PRO A 91 -12.18 4.98 9.77
CA PRO A 91 -11.71 6.35 9.87
C PRO A 91 -11.49 6.97 8.49
N LEU A 92 -11.67 8.29 8.41
CA LEU A 92 -11.36 9.06 7.19
C LEU A 92 -9.87 8.97 6.81
N ARG A 93 -8.99 8.80 7.78
CA ARG A 93 -7.55 8.64 7.60
C ARG A 93 -7.01 7.73 8.70
N ALA A 94 -6.28 6.69 8.32
CA ALA A 94 -5.56 5.84 9.27
C ALA A 94 -4.17 5.45 8.77
N ARG A 95 -3.36 4.95 9.70
CA ARG A 95 -2.15 4.21 9.35
C ARG A 95 -2.53 2.81 8.88
N TYR A 96 -1.64 2.17 8.14
CA TYR A 96 -1.79 0.78 7.77
C TYR A 96 -1.93 -0.10 9.02
N THR A 97 -3.00 -0.90 9.08
CA THR A 97 -3.19 -1.91 10.12
C THR A 97 -2.87 -3.26 9.49
N PRO A 98 -1.83 -3.97 9.96
CA PRO A 98 -1.38 -5.19 9.29
C PRO A 98 -2.37 -6.33 9.47
N GLU A 99 -2.68 -7.02 8.38
CA GLU A 99 -3.43 -8.28 8.40
C GLU A 99 -2.56 -9.46 7.98
N ILE A 100 -2.94 -10.66 8.42
CA ILE A 100 -2.20 -11.89 8.08
C ILE A 100 -2.35 -12.16 6.57
N GLY A 101 -1.21 -12.44 5.92
CA GLY A 101 -1.13 -12.68 4.48
C GLY A 101 -1.09 -11.41 3.64
N ASP A 102 -0.96 -10.23 4.24
CA ASP A 102 -0.71 -9.00 3.49
C ASP A 102 0.71 -8.98 2.95
N LEU A 103 0.83 -8.63 1.66
CA LEU A 103 2.09 -8.34 1.03
C LEU A 103 2.45 -6.88 1.28
N VAL A 104 3.59 -6.64 1.92
CA VAL A 104 4.06 -5.32 2.31
C VAL A 104 5.47 -5.07 1.84
N ILE A 105 5.75 -3.81 1.53
CA ILE A 105 7.11 -3.33 1.34
C ILE A 105 7.53 -2.65 2.63
N GLY A 106 8.77 -2.85 3.05
CA GLY A 106 9.28 -2.26 4.28
C GLY A 106 10.72 -1.81 4.18
N ARG A 107 11.10 -0.89 5.07
CA ARG A 107 12.47 -0.40 5.21
C ARG A 107 13.08 -0.92 6.52
N ILE A 108 14.29 -1.45 6.46
CA ILE A 108 15.03 -1.83 7.67
C ILE A 108 15.36 -0.57 8.46
N VAL A 109 14.89 -0.51 9.71
CA VAL A 109 15.21 0.59 10.63
C VAL A 109 16.39 0.21 11.51
N GLU A 110 16.37 -1.00 12.07
CA GLU A 110 17.41 -1.46 12.98
C GLU A 110 17.71 -2.95 12.78
N VAL A 111 18.97 -3.31 13.01
CA VAL A 111 19.47 -4.68 12.99
C VAL A 111 19.77 -5.11 14.43
N GLN A 112 19.11 -6.15 14.93
CA GLN A 112 19.41 -6.77 16.22
C GLN A 112 20.05 -8.16 16.00
N SER A 113 20.50 -8.83 17.08
CA SER A 113 21.25 -10.10 16.97
C SER A 113 20.50 -11.24 16.24
N ARG A 114 19.16 -11.26 16.25
CA ARG A 114 18.34 -12.35 15.68
C ARG A 114 17.14 -11.88 14.86
N ARG A 115 17.01 -10.56 14.68
CA ARG A 115 15.85 -9.96 14.01
C ARG A 115 16.18 -8.58 13.48
N TRP A 116 15.42 -8.16 12.48
CA TRP A 116 15.37 -6.80 12.00
C TRP A 116 14.08 -6.14 12.44
N LYS A 117 14.14 -4.84 12.77
CA LYS A 117 12.94 -4.01 12.80
C LYS A 117 12.73 -3.40 11.44
N VAL A 118 11.50 -3.52 10.97
CA VAL A 118 11.08 -3.06 9.65
C VAL A 118 9.99 -2.02 9.81
N ASP A 119 10.19 -0.85 9.21
CA ASP A 119 9.12 0.13 9.03
C ASP A 119 8.23 -0.30 7.86
N VAL A 120 6.95 -0.52 8.16
CA VAL A 120 5.91 -0.89 7.20
C VAL A 120 4.77 0.13 7.18
N ALA A 121 5.00 1.37 7.63
CA ALA A 121 3.97 2.42 7.78
C ALA A 121 2.83 2.08 8.76
N ALA A 122 2.96 1.02 9.54
CA ALA A 122 2.07 0.69 10.65
C ALA A 122 2.38 1.55 11.89
N PRO A 123 1.49 1.57 12.91
CA PRO A 123 1.75 2.25 14.18
C PRO A 123 2.99 1.72 14.92
N LEU A 124 3.29 0.43 14.76
CA LEU A 124 4.43 -0.26 15.38
C LEU A 124 5.37 -0.81 14.32
N LEU A 125 6.66 -0.86 14.64
CA LEU A 125 7.66 -1.50 13.79
C LEU A 125 7.44 -3.01 13.75
N ALA A 126 7.46 -3.57 12.55
CA ALA A 126 7.33 -5.00 12.34
C ALA A 126 8.66 -5.72 12.66
N ASN A 127 8.56 -7.00 13.00
CA ASN A 127 9.71 -7.86 13.29
C ASN A 127 9.94 -8.82 12.13
N LEU A 128 11.12 -8.80 11.52
CA LEU A 128 11.58 -9.85 10.61
C LEU A 128 12.61 -10.71 11.34
N LEU A 129 12.31 -11.98 11.59
CA LEU A 129 13.22 -12.88 12.28
C LEU A 129 14.25 -13.46 11.31
N LEU A 130 15.49 -13.70 11.78
CA LEU A 130 16.49 -14.47 11.02
C LEU A 130 15.97 -15.86 10.64
N SER A 131 15.06 -16.40 11.46
CA SER A 131 14.41 -17.69 11.19
C SER A 131 13.33 -17.65 10.10
N SER A 132 12.94 -16.47 9.65
CA SER A 132 11.87 -16.23 8.69
C SER A 132 12.37 -15.78 7.32
N ILE A 133 13.68 -15.77 7.10
CA ILE A 133 14.32 -15.48 5.81
C ILE A 133 14.93 -16.73 5.17
N ASN A 134 15.15 -16.67 3.85
CA ASN A 134 15.80 -17.71 3.07
C ASN A 134 17.32 -17.49 3.07
N LEU A 135 18.08 -18.31 3.77
CA LEU A 135 19.54 -18.17 3.76
C LEU A 135 20.13 -18.62 2.41
N PRO A 136 21.25 -18.01 1.97
CA PRO A 136 21.95 -18.49 0.79
C PRO A 136 22.43 -19.93 1.00
N GLY A 137 22.22 -20.80 0.00
CA GLY A 137 22.44 -22.25 0.14
C GLY A 137 21.18 -23.08 0.41
N GLY A 138 19.99 -22.47 0.27
CA GLY A 138 18.71 -23.18 0.18
C GLY A 138 18.12 -23.66 1.53
N ILE A 139 16.96 -24.32 1.44
CA ILE A 139 16.14 -24.72 2.61
C ILE A 139 16.86 -25.74 3.51
N LEU A 140 17.75 -26.57 2.96
CA LEU A 140 18.47 -27.61 3.69
C LEU A 140 19.67 -27.09 4.50
N ARG A 141 20.09 -25.82 4.31
CA ARG A 141 21.19 -25.24 5.08
C ARG A 141 20.81 -25.11 6.56
N LYS A 142 21.63 -25.70 7.43
CA LYS A 142 21.49 -25.52 8.88
C LYS A 142 21.90 -24.10 9.27
N ARG A 143 21.06 -23.45 10.07
CA ARG A 143 21.36 -22.13 10.64
C ARG A 143 22.46 -22.27 11.69
N THR A 144 23.47 -21.42 11.59
CA THR A 144 24.63 -21.44 12.49
C THR A 144 24.75 -20.12 13.24
N SER A 145 25.51 -20.10 14.33
CA SER A 145 25.83 -18.86 15.06
C SER A 145 26.59 -17.84 14.22
N VAL A 146 27.25 -18.29 13.14
CA VAL A 146 27.92 -17.41 12.16
C VAL A 146 26.91 -16.55 11.40
N ASP A 147 25.70 -17.06 11.15
CA ASP A 147 24.63 -16.32 10.48
C ASP A 147 24.09 -15.18 11.37
N GLU A 148 24.05 -15.38 12.69
CA GLU A 148 23.70 -14.33 13.65
C GLU A 148 24.75 -13.21 13.66
N LEU A 149 26.04 -13.55 13.57
CA LEU A 149 27.13 -12.56 13.50
C LEU A 149 27.11 -11.78 12.16
N ASN A 150 26.80 -12.48 11.07
CA ASN A 150 26.74 -11.90 9.73
C ASN A 150 25.35 -11.36 9.37
N ILE A 151 24.45 -11.17 10.33
CA ILE A 151 23.06 -10.80 10.05
C ILE A 151 22.93 -9.53 9.19
N ARG A 152 23.85 -8.57 9.37
CA ARG A 152 23.89 -7.32 8.59
C ARG A 152 24.22 -7.53 7.10
N SER A 153 24.84 -8.65 6.71
CA SER A 153 25.16 -8.90 5.30
C SER A 153 23.93 -9.28 4.46
N PHE A 154 22.84 -9.74 5.10
CA PHE A 154 21.58 -10.03 4.41
C PHE A 154 20.76 -8.77 4.21
N PHE A 155 20.51 -8.06 5.31
CA PHE A 155 19.77 -6.81 5.32
C PHE A 155 20.46 -5.80 6.25
N GLY A 156 20.90 -4.69 5.65
CA GLY A 156 21.46 -3.53 6.34
C GLY A 156 20.41 -2.48 6.68
N GLU A 157 20.76 -1.56 7.58
CA GLU A 157 19.95 -0.41 7.92
C GLU A 157 19.64 0.45 6.67
N GLY A 158 18.38 0.82 6.47
CA GLY A 158 17.92 1.62 5.33
C GLY A 158 17.57 0.83 4.07
N GLU A 159 17.86 -0.47 4.01
CA GLU A 159 17.52 -1.30 2.86
C GLU A 159 16.01 -1.57 2.77
N LEU A 160 15.52 -1.71 1.53
CA LEU A 160 14.12 -2.00 1.25
C LEU A 160 13.94 -3.48 0.94
N LEU A 161 12.84 -4.03 1.40
CA LEU A 161 12.47 -5.42 1.15
C LEU A 161 10.97 -5.56 0.96
N VAL A 162 10.58 -6.59 0.21
CA VAL A 162 9.20 -7.08 0.16
C VAL A 162 9.08 -8.30 1.07
N ALA A 163 8.04 -8.32 1.89
CA ALA A 163 7.74 -9.41 2.80
C ALA A 163 6.23 -9.60 2.94
N GLU A 164 5.86 -10.76 3.47
CA GLU A 164 4.48 -11.08 3.79
C GLU A 164 4.30 -11.13 5.32
N VAL A 165 3.14 -10.66 5.79
CA VAL A 165 2.76 -10.71 7.19
C VAL A 165 2.40 -12.15 7.57
N GLN A 166 3.27 -12.77 8.37
CA GLN A 166 3.11 -14.16 8.83
C GLN A 166 2.09 -14.27 9.96
N SER A 167 2.21 -13.39 10.94
CA SER A 167 1.40 -13.40 12.16
C SER A 167 1.41 -12.04 12.82
N LEU A 168 0.45 -11.83 13.72
CA LEU A 168 0.35 -10.62 14.53
C LEU A 168 0.64 -10.97 15.98
N PHE A 169 1.36 -10.09 16.68
CA PHE A 169 1.55 -10.17 18.12
C PHE A 169 0.35 -9.56 18.85
N GLN A 170 0.22 -9.84 20.15
CA GLN A 170 -0.89 -9.32 20.97
C GLN A 170 -0.91 -7.80 21.09
N ASP A 171 0.24 -7.15 20.87
CA ASP A 171 0.38 -5.69 20.83
C ASP A 171 -0.02 -5.07 19.47
N GLY A 172 -0.37 -5.90 18.48
CA GLY A 172 -0.68 -5.48 17.11
C GLY A 172 0.54 -5.30 16.21
N SER A 173 1.75 -5.58 16.70
CA SER A 173 2.94 -5.59 15.84
C SER A 173 2.92 -6.79 14.88
N ALA A 174 3.43 -6.60 13.67
CA ALA A 174 3.49 -7.65 12.66
C ALA A 174 4.79 -8.45 12.74
N SER A 175 4.69 -9.77 12.56
CA SER A 175 5.83 -10.65 12.26
C SER A 175 5.87 -10.92 10.77
N LEU A 176 7.01 -10.64 10.14
CA LEU A 176 7.21 -10.78 8.70
C LEU A 176 7.98 -12.05 8.34
N HIS A 177 7.81 -12.52 7.11
CA HIS A 177 8.67 -13.53 6.51
C HIS A 177 8.94 -13.28 5.02
N THR A 178 10.06 -13.81 4.53
CA THR A 178 10.46 -13.74 3.12
C THR A 178 10.73 -15.13 2.54
N ARG A 179 9.86 -16.11 2.85
CA ARG A 179 10.07 -17.52 2.46
C ARG A 179 9.87 -17.79 0.96
N SER A 180 9.14 -16.93 0.25
CA SER A 180 9.02 -17.03 -1.21
C SER A 180 10.27 -16.46 -1.88
N LEU A 181 10.70 -17.06 -3.00
CA LEU A 181 11.83 -16.56 -3.80
C LEU A 181 11.54 -15.19 -4.44
N LYS A 182 10.26 -14.87 -4.63
CA LYS A 182 9.80 -13.55 -5.08
C LYS A 182 9.97 -12.48 -4.01
N TYR A 183 10.24 -12.89 -2.76
CA TYR A 183 10.39 -11.99 -1.63
C TYR A 183 11.85 -11.79 -1.29
N GLY A 184 12.18 -10.60 -0.78
CA GLY A 184 13.55 -10.27 -0.43
C GLY A 184 13.86 -8.82 -0.69
N LYS A 185 15.14 -8.55 -0.90
CA LYS A 185 15.68 -7.21 -1.07
C LYS A 185 15.26 -6.60 -2.40
N LEU A 186 14.84 -5.35 -2.35
CA LEU A 186 14.42 -4.61 -3.53
C LEU A 186 15.61 -3.87 -4.14
N ARG A 187 15.76 -4.01 -5.47
CA ARG A 187 16.82 -3.39 -6.28
C ARG A 187 16.28 -2.98 -7.65
N ASN A 188 17.10 -2.27 -8.43
CA ASN A 188 16.83 -1.88 -9.81
C ASN A 188 15.55 -1.03 -10.01
N GLY A 189 15.18 -0.24 -9.02
CA GLY A 189 13.87 0.41 -9.03
C GLY A 189 13.78 1.70 -8.24
N TYR A 190 12.54 2.14 -8.13
CA TYR A 190 12.11 3.40 -7.54
C TYR A 190 11.08 3.13 -6.45
N PHE A 191 11.30 3.71 -5.28
CA PHE A 191 10.38 3.64 -4.15
C PHE A 191 9.46 4.86 -4.13
N MET A 192 8.17 4.63 -3.88
CA MET A 192 7.24 5.67 -3.53
C MET A 192 6.33 5.23 -2.39
N ALA A 193 5.98 6.16 -1.51
CA ALA A 193 5.00 5.96 -0.46
C ALA A 193 3.75 6.76 -0.80
N VAL A 194 2.60 6.12 -0.75
CA VAL A 194 1.29 6.75 -0.85
C VAL A 194 0.60 6.68 0.50
N SER A 195 -0.22 7.68 0.83
CA SER A 195 -0.90 7.72 2.14
C SER A 195 -1.78 6.48 2.29
N GLY A 196 -1.57 5.74 3.39
CA GLY A 196 -2.27 4.49 3.69
C GLY A 196 -3.74 4.66 4.06
N MET A 197 -4.45 3.53 3.96
CA MET A 197 -5.89 3.31 4.07
C MET A 197 -6.68 4.29 4.96
N GLY A 198 -7.66 4.96 4.35
CA GLY A 198 -8.72 5.75 4.99
C GLY A 198 -9.51 6.48 3.91
N GLY A 199 -10.85 6.41 3.97
CA GLY A 199 -11.72 7.07 2.97
C GLY A 199 -11.75 6.44 1.56
N GLY A 200 -11.24 5.22 1.37
CA GLY A 200 -11.35 4.47 0.12
C GLY A 200 -10.27 4.78 -0.94
N SER A 201 -9.31 5.66 -0.65
CA SER A 201 -8.14 5.96 -1.49
C SER A 201 -6.90 5.16 -1.03
N GLY A 202 -6.02 4.82 -1.98
CA GLY A 202 -4.75 4.12 -1.73
C GLY A 202 -4.66 2.72 -2.35
N VAL A 203 -3.63 1.96 -1.97
CA VAL A 203 -3.42 0.58 -2.43
C VAL A 203 -4.43 -0.35 -1.79
N VAL A 204 -5.19 -1.07 -2.61
CA VAL A 204 -6.20 -2.03 -2.14
C VAL A 204 -5.63 -3.44 -2.21
N ARG A 205 -6.10 -4.32 -1.31
CA ARG A 205 -5.81 -5.75 -1.37
C ARG A 205 -6.42 -6.33 -2.66
N ALA A 206 -5.57 -6.68 -3.61
CA ALA A 206 -5.96 -7.26 -4.90
C ALA A 206 -5.46 -8.71 -5.04
N LYS A 207 -5.98 -9.42 -6.04
CA LYS A 207 -5.56 -10.80 -6.37
C LYS A 207 -4.07 -10.90 -6.72
N ARG A 208 -3.52 -9.85 -7.32
CA ARG A 208 -2.11 -9.71 -7.67
C ARG A 208 -1.61 -8.35 -7.20
N GLN A 209 -0.58 -8.39 -6.35
CA GLN A 209 0.14 -7.20 -5.87
C GLN A 209 1.49 -7.02 -6.55
N ILE A 210 1.95 -8.06 -7.26
CA ILE A 210 3.18 -8.05 -8.05
C ILE A 210 2.75 -8.39 -9.48
N PHE A 211 3.03 -7.48 -10.40
CA PHE A 211 2.72 -7.66 -11.82
C PHE A 211 3.72 -6.93 -12.69
N THR A 212 3.88 -7.43 -13.90
CA THR A 212 4.73 -6.85 -14.93
C THR A 212 3.87 -6.04 -15.89
N MET A 213 4.34 -4.87 -16.27
CA MET A 213 3.74 -3.98 -17.25
C MET A 213 4.63 -3.90 -18.47
N GLN A 214 4.03 -4.04 -19.64
CA GLN A 214 4.68 -3.73 -20.90
C GLN A 214 4.65 -2.22 -21.11
N THR A 215 5.81 -1.61 -21.32
CA THR A 215 5.90 -0.16 -21.58
C THR A 215 6.10 0.11 -23.07
N ALA A 216 5.72 1.30 -23.52
CA ALA A 216 5.77 1.67 -24.93
C ALA A 216 7.21 1.71 -25.50
N ARG A 217 8.17 2.18 -24.70
CA ARG A 217 9.55 2.45 -25.17
C ARG A 217 10.67 1.97 -24.26
N GLY A 218 10.37 1.39 -23.09
CA GLY A 218 11.36 1.07 -22.06
C GLY A 218 11.47 -0.41 -21.68
N GLY A 219 10.84 -1.31 -22.45
CA GLY A 219 10.77 -2.74 -22.14
C GLY A 219 9.73 -3.06 -21.06
N GLU A 220 9.96 -4.11 -20.30
CA GLU A 220 9.08 -4.53 -19.22
C GLU A 220 9.49 -3.91 -17.87
N VAL A 221 8.49 -3.52 -17.07
CA VAL A 221 8.66 -2.92 -15.75
C VAL A 221 7.80 -3.69 -14.75
N ASP A 222 8.40 -4.09 -13.63
CA ASP A 222 7.69 -4.73 -12.52
C ASP A 222 7.17 -3.69 -11.54
N VAL A 223 5.90 -3.81 -11.17
CA VAL A 223 5.25 -2.99 -10.17
C VAL A 223 4.87 -3.87 -8.98
N LEU A 224 5.33 -3.49 -7.80
CA LEU A 224 4.96 -4.08 -6.52
C LEU A 224 4.15 -3.08 -5.71
N LEU A 225 2.91 -3.45 -5.41
CA LEU A 225 1.98 -2.69 -4.61
C LEU A 225 1.89 -3.30 -3.21
N GLY A 226 2.56 -2.70 -2.24
CA GLY A 226 2.39 -3.05 -0.84
C GLY A 226 1.05 -2.55 -0.31
N VAL A 227 0.27 -3.42 0.35
CA VAL A 227 -1.03 -3.07 0.96
C VAL A 227 -0.89 -1.93 1.98
N ASN A 228 0.32 -1.75 2.52
CA ASN A 228 0.68 -0.67 3.40
C ASN A 228 0.87 0.71 2.74
N GLY A 229 0.65 0.81 1.42
CA GLY A 229 0.86 2.04 0.65
C GLY A 229 2.32 2.28 0.25
N TYR A 230 3.21 1.33 0.50
CA TYR A 230 4.57 1.37 -0.03
C TYR A 230 4.59 0.67 -1.38
N ILE A 231 5.12 1.35 -2.40
CA ILE A 231 5.12 0.90 -3.78
C ILE A 231 6.57 0.89 -4.28
N TRP A 232 6.89 -0.14 -5.06
CA TRP A 232 8.19 -0.27 -5.72
C TRP A 232 7.99 -0.55 -7.20
N ILE A 233 8.69 0.21 -8.04
CA ILE A 233 8.60 0.11 -9.50
C ILE A 233 10.02 -0.15 -10.01
N ALA A 234 10.25 -1.30 -10.63
CA ALA A 234 11.58 -1.76 -11.00
C ALA A 234 11.67 -2.19 -12.45
N LYS A 235 12.87 -2.15 -13.02
CA LYS A 235 13.15 -2.81 -14.29
C LYS A 235 12.82 -4.30 -14.15
N HIS A 236 12.10 -4.87 -15.11
CA HIS A 236 11.88 -6.31 -15.17
C HIS A 236 13.22 -7.04 -15.32
N VAL A 237 13.43 -8.05 -14.49
CA VAL A 237 14.56 -8.96 -14.60
C VAL A 237 13.97 -10.32 -14.89
N GLU A 238 14.19 -10.85 -16.09
CA GLU A 238 13.78 -12.21 -16.42
C GLU A 238 14.38 -13.16 -15.36
N GLU A 239 13.49 -13.80 -14.60
CA GLU A 239 13.88 -14.95 -13.80
C GLU A 239 14.22 -16.05 -14.81
N GLU A 240 15.50 -16.35 -14.99
CA GLU A 240 15.94 -17.54 -15.74
C GLU A 240 15.31 -18.77 -15.09
N GLN A 241 14.11 -19.15 -15.55
CA GLN A 241 13.50 -20.45 -15.31
C GLN A 241 14.20 -21.49 -16.20
N GLU A 242 15.52 -21.52 -16.19
CA GLU A 242 16.22 -22.64 -16.80
C GLU A 242 15.99 -23.87 -15.92
N THR A 243 15.65 -24.97 -16.59
CA THR A 243 15.37 -26.32 -16.12
C THR A 243 16.61 -27.00 -15.50
N VAL A 244 17.39 -26.27 -14.72
CA VAL A 244 18.59 -26.75 -14.03
C VAL A 244 18.21 -27.03 -12.59
N GLY A 245 18.44 -28.28 -12.16
CA GLY A 245 17.91 -28.86 -10.92
C GLY A 245 17.77 -27.91 -9.73
N ILE A 246 16.60 -27.95 -9.10
CA ILE A 246 16.08 -27.10 -8.02
C ILE A 246 17.16 -26.63 -7.02
N ASN A 247 18.10 -27.51 -6.65
CA ASN A 247 19.13 -27.21 -5.65
C ASN A 247 20.24 -26.24 -6.11
N ARG A 248 20.59 -26.18 -7.41
CA ARG A 248 21.66 -25.30 -7.92
C ARG A 248 21.18 -23.89 -8.29
N LEU A 249 19.94 -23.79 -8.75
CA LEU A 249 19.30 -22.52 -9.07
C LEU A 249 19.03 -21.71 -7.78
N GLU A 250 18.56 -22.37 -6.71
CA GLU A 250 18.35 -21.75 -5.39
C GLU A 250 19.64 -21.15 -4.81
N GLU A 251 20.80 -21.82 -4.99
CA GLU A 251 22.08 -21.37 -4.43
C GLU A 251 22.62 -20.13 -5.14
N THR A 252 22.50 -20.05 -6.47
CA THR A 252 22.98 -18.90 -7.25
C THR A 252 22.03 -17.70 -7.16
N ALA A 253 20.71 -17.95 -7.16
CA ALA A 253 19.70 -16.93 -6.97
C ALA A 253 19.81 -16.30 -5.57
N SER A 254 20.04 -17.12 -4.55
CA SER A 254 20.11 -16.64 -3.16
C SER A 254 21.33 -15.78 -2.83
N ALA A 255 22.44 -15.91 -3.56
CA ALA A 255 23.57 -14.98 -3.44
C ALA A 255 23.24 -13.59 -4.01
N LYS A 256 22.53 -13.53 -5.15
CA LYS A 256 22.07 -12.26 -5.74
C LYS A 256 20.93 -11.61 -4.96
N MET A 257 20.09 -12.39 -4.26
CA MET A 257 18.95 -11.89 -3.46
C MET A 257 19.33 -10.87 -2.38
N TYR A 258 20.56 -10.93 -1.85
CA TYR A 258 21.02 -10.04 -0.79
C TYR A 258 22.02 -8.97 -1.26
N SER A 259 22.35 -8.96 -2.57
CA SER A 259 23.23 -7.95 -3.14
C SER A 259 22.55 -6.57 -3.16
N SER A 260 23.26 -5.55 -2.71
CA SER A 260 22.82 -4.15 -2.83
C SER A 260 23.21 -3.50 -4.17
N GLN A 261 23.89 -4.23 -5.06
CA GLN A 261 24.33 -3.69 -6.34
C GLN A 261 23.19 -3.70 -7.35
N ASN A 262 22.93 -2.54 -7.96
CA ASN A 262 21.94 -2.40 -9.01
C ASN A 262 22.57 -2.68 -10.38
N ASP A 263 21.76 -3.23 -11.28
CA ASP A 263 22.12 -3.43 -12.68
C ASP A 263 22.04 -2.11 -13.45
N GLU A 264 22.64 -2.08 -14.65
CA GLU A 264 22.49 -0.94 -15.54
C GLU A 264 21.05 -0.87 -16.09
N ILE A 265 20.43 0.30 -15.91
CA ILE A 265 19.07 0.62 -16.36
C ILE A 265 19.16 1.72 -17.40
N SER A 266 18.63 1.45 -18.59
CA SER A 266 18.60 2.40 -19.71
C SER A 266 17.78 3.64 -19.36
N LEU A 267 18.06 4.75 -20.04
CA LEU A 267 17.34 6.01 -19.85
C LEU A 267 15.85 5.86 -20.19
N GLU A 268 15.53 5.05 -21.19
CA GLU A 268 14.16 4.75 -21.61
C GLU A 268 13.39 4.04 -20.50
N THR A 269 13.92 2.95 -19.94
CA THR A 269 13.28 2.24 -18.82
C THR A 269 13.10 3.16 -17.60
N ARG A 270 14.09 4.02 -17.28
CA ARG A 270 13.96 4.99 -16.18
C ARG A 270 12.83 6.00 -16.40
N ARG A 271 12.65 6.47 -17.65
CA ARG A 271 11.54 7.35 -18.00
C ARG A 271 10.20 6.65 -17.81
N GLU A 272 10.08 5.40 -18.25
CA GLU A 272 8.83 4.65 -18.07
C GLU A 272 8.51 4.39 -16.60
N ILE A 273 9.51 4.05 -15.77
CA ILE A 273 9.36 3.96 -14.31
C ILE A 273 8.82 5.28 -13.73
N SER A 274 9.33 6.42 -14.20
CA SER A 274 8.87 7.74 -13.74
C SER A 274 7.44 8.06 -14.17
N LYS A 275 7.04 7.67 -15.40
CA LYS A 275 5.67 7.85 -15.90
C LYS A 275 4.68 7.02 -15.08
N ILE A 276 4.96 5.74 -14.85
CA ILE A 276 4.13 4.86 -14.02
C ILE A 276 4.00 5.44 -12.60
N ALA A 277 5.11 5.91 -12.01
CA ALA A 277 5.07 6.57 -10.70
C ALA A 277 4.19 7.83 -10.70
N GLY A 278 4.22 8.62 -11.78
CA GLY A 278 3.35 9.79 -11.95
C GLY A 278 1.87 9.44 -12.09
N CYS A 279 1.53 8.42 -12.88
CA CYS A 279 0.17 7.90 -13.01
C CYS A 279 -0.38 7.44 -11.65
N ILE A 280 0.42 6.70 -10.86
CA ILE A 280 0.02 6.25 -9.52
C ILE A 280 -0.23 7.44 -8.60
N ARG A 281 0.61 8.48 -8.64
CA ARG A 281 0.36 9.72 -7.85
C ARG A 281 -0.94 10.39 -8.26
N ALA A 282 -1.19 10.53 -9.56
CA ALA A 282 -2.41 11.14 -10.07
C ALA A 282 -3.66 10.38 -9.58
N LEU A 283 -3.64 9.04 -9.62
CA LEU A 283 -4.73 8.21 -9.09
C LEU A 283 -4.99 8.45 -7.60
N VAL A 284 -3.93 8.51 -6.79
CA VAL A 284 -4.04 8.73 -5.34
C VAL A 284 -4.56 10.14 -5.03
N ASP A 285 -4.04 11.15 -5.71
CA ASP A 285 -4.48 12.54 -5.56
C ASP A 285 -5.94 12.72 -6.01
N GLY A 286 -6.37 11.93 -7.00
CA GLY A 286 -7.76 11.82 -7.46
C GLY A 286 -8.69 11.00 -6.54
N GLY A 287 -8.17 10.44 -5.45
CA GLY A 287 -8.95 9.60 -4.53
C GLY A 287 -9.35 8.24 -5.10
N VAL A 288 -8.71 7.80 -6.18
CA VAL A 288 -8.99 6.53 -6.85
C VAL A 288 -8.19 5.39 -6.19
N LYS A 289 -8.82 4.22 -6.11
CA LYS A 289 -8.17 2.99 -5.65
C LYS A 289 -7.04 2.59 -6.60
N VAL A 290 -5.88 2.30 -6.02
CA VAL A 290 -4.70 1.87 -6.77
C VAL A 290 -4.69 0.35 -6.86
N GLU A 291 -4.94 -0.16 -8.06
CA GLU A 291 -4.91 -1.57 -8.42
C GLU A 291 -4.31 -1.74 -9.82
N GLU A 292 -3.93 -2.98 -10.17
CA GLU A 292 -3.26 -3.34 -11.42
C GLU A 292 -3.98 -2.79 -12.68
N GLU A 293 -5.30 -2.98 -12.77
CA GLU A 293 -6.09 -2.55 -13.93
C GLU A 293 -6.15 -1.02 -14.06
N ARG A 294 -6.37 -0.31 -12.95
CA ARG A 294 -6.41 1.16 -12.92
C ARG A 294 -5.07 1.78 -13.28
N ILE A 295 -3.96 1.17 -12.88
CA ILE A 295 -2.62 1.64 -13.24
C ILE A 295 -2.39 1.46 -14.74
N ARG A 296 -2.82 0.35 -15.35
CA ARG A 296 -2.72 0.16 -16.80
C ARG A 296 -3.53 1.19 -17.56
N TRP A 297 -4.79 1.40 -17.19
CA TRP A 297 -5.61 2.42 -17.84
C TRP A 297 -5.05 3.83 -17.67
N ALA A 298 -4.49 4.15 -16.50
CA ALA A 298 -3.84 5.44 -16.28
C ALA A 298 -2.57 5.62 -17.12
N TYR A 299 -1.85 4.53 -17.39
CA TYR A 299 -0.68 4.56 -18.26
C TYR A 299 -1.08 4.72 -19.73
N ASP A 300 -2.10 3.98 -20.19
CA ASP A 300 -2.61 4.08 -21.56
C ASP A 300 -3.20 5.49 -21.82
N ALA A 301 -3.97 6.03 -20.88
CA ALA A 301 -4.48 7.41 -20.95
C ALA A 301 -3.34 8.44 -21.00
N ASN A 302 -2.25 8.20 -20.27
CA ASN A 302 -1.08 9.09 -20.37
C ASN A 302 -0.41 9.02 -21.74
N LEU A 303 -0.37 7.85 -22.39
CA LEU A 303 0.18 7.71 -23.74
C LEU A 303 -0.67 8.47 -24.77
N GLU A 304 -2.00 8.38 -24.69
CA GLU A 304 -2.91 9.15 -25.56
C GLU A 304 -2.74 10.66 -25.38
N LEU A 305 -2.54 11.12 -24.14
CA LEU A 305 -2.25 12.51 -23.84
C LEU A 305 -0.84 12.94 -24.28
N ASP A 306 0.14 12.04 -24.29
CA ASP A 306 1.48 12.31 -24.81
C ASP A 306 1.44 12.51 -26.34
N GLU A 307 0.56 11.80 -27.05
CA GLU A 307 0.37 11.95 -28.50
C GLU A 307 -0.36 13.26 -28.88
N THR A 308 -1.33 13.68 -28.07
CA THR A 308 -2.19 14.84 -28.37
C THR A 308 -1.62 16.17 -27.89
N GLU A 309 -1.05 16.21 -26.67
CA GLU A 309 -0.56 17.43 -26.03
C GLU A 309 0.97 17.52 -25.98
N GLY A 310 1.66 16.45 -26.36
CA GLY A 310 3.11 16.30 -26.24
C GLY A 310 3.54 15.68 -24.91
N GLU A 311 4.77 15.18 -24.88
CA GLU A 311 5.32 14.53 -23.69
C GLU A 311 5.62 15.53 -22.58
N THR A 312 5.15 15.21 -21.37
CA THR A 312 5.45 15.99 -20.17
C THR A 312 6.06 15.09 -19.08
N GLU A 313 7.10 15.59 -18.41
CA GLU A 313 7.74 14.86 -17.30
C GLU A 313 6.93 14.97 -15.99
N TYR A 314 6.03 15.95 -15.87
CA TYR A 314 5.24 16.20 -14.68
C TYR A 314 3.76 15.85 -14.91
N LEU A 315 3.31 14.77 -14.27
CA LEU A 315 1.93 14.27 -14.36
C LEU A 315 1.01 14.80 -13.24
N GLY A 316 1.41 15.86 -12.54
CA GLY A 316 0.56 16.52 -11.54
C GLY A 316 -0.27 17.66 -12.12
N GLY A 317 -1.20 18.20 -11.33
CA GLY A 317 -2.02 19.35 -11.72
C GLY A 317 -3.17 18.97 -12.66
N GLU A 318 -3.35 19.73 -13.74
CA GLU A 318 -4.47 19.56 -14.69
C GLU A 318 -4.36 18.24 -15.47
N ARG A 319 -3.15 17.85 -15.89
CA ARG A 319 -2.93 16.59 -16.60
C ARG A 319 -3.24 15.37 -15.74
N GLY A 320 -2.84 15.39 -14.47
CA GLY A 320 -3.18 14.32 -13.52
C GLY A 320 -4.69 14.19 -13.31
N LYS A 321 -5.43 15.31 -13.26
CA LYS A 321 -6.89 15.31 -13.20
C LYS A 321 -7.52 14.73 -14.46
N ALA A 322 -7.03 15.10 -15.64
CA ALA A 322 -7.51 14.56 -16.90
C ALA A 322 -7.34 13.04 -16.97
N ILE A 323 -6.18 12.51 -16.55
CA ILE A 323 -5.94 11.06 -16.46
C ILE A 323 -6.96 10.40 -15.52
N VAL A 324 -7.19 10.99 -14.35
CA VAL A 324 -8.17 10.46 -13.37
C VAL A 324 -9.59 10.46 -13.94
N GLU A 325 -9.99 11.53 -14.63
CA GLU A 325 -11.31 11.63 -15.26
C GLU A 325 -11.50 10.58 -16.35
N ILE A 326 -10.48 10.34 -17.18
CA ILE A 326 -10.50 9.28 -18.21
C ILE A 326 -10.64 7.90 -17.55
N VAL A 327 -9.85 7.63 -16.50
CA VAL A 327 -9.87 6.34 -15.79
C VAL A 327 -11.21 6.10 -15.06
N LEU A 328 -11.87 7.16 -14.59
CA LEU A 328 -13.19 7.06 -13.96
C LEU A 328 -14.33 6.97 -14.99
N GLY A 329 -14.18 7.61 -16.16
CA GLY A 329 -15.17 7.58 -17.24
C GLY A 329 -15.15 6.32 -18.11
N GLY A 330 -14.03 5.60 -18.13
CA GLY A 330 -13.87 4.34 -18.86
C GLY A 330 -14.25 3.06 -18.10
N GLY A 331 -14.79 3.18 -16.88
CA GLY A 331 -15.14 2.06 -15.98
C GLY A 331 -16.62 1.72 -15.93
#